data_AF-A0A428SMW3-F1
#
_entry.id   AF-A0A428SMW3-F1
#
_cell.length_a   1.000
_cell.length_b   1.000
_cell.length_c   1.000
_cell.angle_alpha   90.00
_cell.angle_beta   90.00
_cell.angle_gamma   90.00
#
_symmetry.space_group_name_H-M   'P 1'
#
loop_
_entity.id
_entity.type
_entity.pdbx_description
1 polymer ?
#
loop_
_entity_poly.entity_id
_entity_poly.type
_entity_poly.pdbx_seq_one_letter_code
_entity_poly.pdbx_strand_id
1 'polypeptide(L)'
;MSFHSPGSKFPDSGHTQSWSYFVRPWYDQKSHTVERGHYYAHQHPDTKQLWVGGHLDSVAGYITSDDTEVDNAAATNIVRALPRFFNEEWIDPAECRMETVWSGIMANTADSLPFVGRLPHSATGRMGTGEWISAGYNSYGMTNGLLCGTAVAEMALGNDVSAWFPEVYLVNEERLRGPIFQKENMTEEYLKRCMSIAGIKDINAKL
;
A
#
# COMPACT_ATOMS: atom_id res chain seq x y z
N MET A 1 4.90 8.35 -3.77
CA MET A 1 6.20 8.12 -3.07
C MET A 1 7.18 9.21 -3.43
N SER A 2 8.21 9.44 -2.61
CA SER A 2 9.20 10.47 -2.87
C SER A 2 10.55 10.18 -2.21
N PHE A 3 11.58 10.82 -2.72
CA PHE A 3 12.94 10.78 -2.21
C PHE A 3 13.46 12.19 -1.98
N HIS A 4 14.02 12.44 -0.80
CA HIS A 4 14.37 13.77 -0.33
C HIS A 4 15.77 13.80 0.26
N SER A 5 16.47 14.90 0.04
CA SER A 5 17.60 15.32 0.86
C SER A 5 17.07 16.15 2.03
N PRO A 6 17.16 15.66 3.29
CA PRO A 6 16.56 16.34 4.44
C PRO A 6 17.36 17.55 4.96
N GLY A 7 18.55 17.79 4.44
CA GLY A 7 19.45 18.85 4.90
C GLY A 7 20.43 18.37 5.97
N SER A 8 21.31 19.27 6.38
CA SER A 8 22.45 18.96 7.25
C SER A 8 22.09 18.71 8.71
N LYS A 9 20.92 19.18 9.15
CA LYS A 9 20.41 19.04 10.52
C LYS A 9 19.82 17.67 10.82
N PHE A 10 19.45 16.91 9.79
CA PHE A 10 18.74 15.66 10.00
C PHE A 10 19.68 14.60 10.57
N PRO A 11 19.29 13.89 11.66
CA PRO A 11 20.17 12.93 12.29
C PRO A 11 20.48 11.74 11.38
N ASP A 12 21.66 11.14 11.61
CA ASP A 12 22.02 9.87 10.98
C ASP A 12 21.41 8.70 11.77
N SER A 13 20.21 8.28 11.36
CA SER A 13 19.44 7.23 12.01
C SER A 13 19.04 6.11 11.05
N GLY A 14 19.60 6.05 9.83
CA GLY A 14 19.19 5.10 8.79
C GLY A 14 19.38 3.63 9.13
N HIS A 15 20.22 3.31 10.13
CA HIS A 15 20.42 1.95 10.62
C HIS A 15 19.56 1.59 11.83
N THR A 16 18.91 2.57 12.47
CA THR A 16 18.33 2.39 13.81
C THR A 16 16.89 2.82 13.91
N GLN A 17 16.40 3.66 12.98
CA GLN A 17 15.09 4.27 13.10
C GLN A 17 14.37 4.39 11.76
N SER A 18 13.06 4.15 11.81
CA SER A 18 12.09 4.56 10.81
C SER A 18 10.98 5.36 11.47
N TRP A 19 10.19 6.07 10.68
CA TRP A 19 9.11 6.91 11.18
C TRP A 19 7.79 6.57 10.52
N SER A 20 6.72 6.59 11.31
CA SER A 20 5.35 6.49 10.84
C SER A 20 4.54 7.62 11.44
N TYR A 21 3.76 8.29 10.59
CA TYR A 21 2.90 9.40 10.98
C TYR A 21 1.47 9.06 10.62
N PHE A 22 0.58 9.30 11.58
CA PHE A 22 -0.84 9.15 11.39
C PHE A 22 -1.51 10.51 11.43
N VAL A 23 -2.19 10.86 10.35
CA VAL A 23 -3.05 12.05 10.30
C VAL A 23 -4.49 11.61 10.22
N ARG A 24 -5.40 12.46 10.73
CA ARG A 24 -6.82 12.17 10.62
C ARG A 24 -7.17 12.07 9.13
N PRO A 25 -7.78 10.97 8.68
CA PRO A 25 -8.13 10.87 7.28
C PRO A 25 -9.34 11.74 6.95
N TRP A 26 -9.44 12.14 5.68
CA TRP A 26 -10.48 13.04 5.20
C TRP A 26 -10.70 12.91 3.69
N TYR A 27 -11.83 13.45 3.22
CA TYR A 27 -12.17 13.56 1.80
C TYR A 27 -12.66 14.97 1.52
N ASP A 28 -12.16 15.59 0.46
CA ASP A 28 -12.67 16.87 -0.04
C ASP A 28 -13.45 16.64 -1.33
N GLN A 29 -14.76 16.89 -1.26
CA GLN A 29 -15.68 16.73 -2.38
C GLN A 29 -15.39 17.70 -3.53
N LYS A 30 -14.84 18.90 -3.27
CA LYS A 30 -14.62 19.89 -4.33
C LYS A 30 -13.40 19.56 -5.18
N SER A 31 -12.31 19.16 -4.53
CA SER A 31 -11.08 18.77 -5.22
C SER A 31 -11.03 17.28 -5.57
N HIS A 32 -12.02 16.49 -5.12
CA HIS A 32 -12.02 15.03 -5.22
C HIS A 32 -10.74 14.39 -4.69
N THR A 33 -10.18 14.95 -3.62
CA THR A 33 -8.95 14.47 -2.98
C THR A 33 -9.30 13.64 -1.75
N VAL A 34 -8.62 12.52 -1.56
CA VAL A 34 -8.74 11.64 -0.40
C VAL A 34 -7.39 11.54 0.31
N GLU A 35 -7.41 11.64 1.63
CA GLU A 35 -6.27 11.39 2.52
C GLU A 35 -6.62 10.18 3.39
N ARG A 36 -5.82 9.11 3.32
CA ARG A 36 -6.05 7.92 4.15
C ARG A 36 -5.31 7.90 5.48
N GLY A 37 -4.44 8.87 5.71
CA GLY A 37 -3.95 9.18 7.04
C GLY A 37 -2.69 8.45 7.47
N HIS A 38 -1.97 7.76 6.58
CA HIS A 38 -0.74 7.07 6.92
C HIS A 38 0.43 7.53 6.04
N TYR A 39 1.50 7.95 6.69
CA TYR A 39 2.79 8.29 6.09
C TYR A 39 3.90 7.51 6.76
N TYR A 40 4.93 7.18 6.00
CA TYR A 40 6.12 6.50 6.50
C TYR A 40 7.38 7.08 5.89
N ALA A 41 8.47 7.06 6.66
CA ALA A 41 9.77 7.51 6.20
C ALA A 41 10.89 6.56 6.63
N HIS A 42 11.85 6.36 5.72
CA HIS A 42 13.07 5.59 5.96
C HIS A 42 14.27 6.38 5.46
N GLN A 43 15.34 6.43 6.24
CA GLN A 43 16.59 7.05 5.82
C GLN A 43 17.50 6.00 5.20
N HIS A 44 18.03 6.30 4.02
CA HIS A 44 19.05 5.48 3.40
C HIS A 44 20.33 5.54 4.26
N PRO A 45 20.87 4.39 4.70
CA PRO A 45 22.02 4.35 5.60
C PRO A 45 23.26 5.01 5.01
N ASP A 46 23.54 4.84 3.71
CA ASP A 46 24.74 5.44 3.11
C ASP A 46 24.53 6.89 2.65
N THR A 47 23.50 7.16 1.85
CA THR A 47 23.29 8.49 1.25
C THR A 47 22.64 9.51 2.18
N LYS A 48 22.09 9.06 3.31
CA LYS A 48 21.36 9.87 4.31
C LYS A 48 20.07 10.53 3.80
N GLN A 49 19.67 10.23 2.58
CA GLN A 49 18.42 10.69 1.98
C GLN A 49 17.22 9.95 2.58
N LEU A 50 16.03 10.55 2.51
CA LEU A 50 14.79 10.01 3.04
C LEU A 50 13.87 9.54 1.92
N TRP A 51 13.46 8.27 1.98
CA TRP A 51 12.27 7.79 1.29
C TRP A 51 11.05 8.14 2.11
N VAL A 52 10.05 8.76 1.48
CA VAL A 52 8.78 9.10 2.13
C VAL A 52 7.61 8.59 1.31
N GLY A 53 6.72 7.86 1.97
CA GLY A 53 5.44 7.41 1.44
C GLY A 53 4.26 8.04 2.15
N GLY A 54 3.13 8.10 1.45
CA GLY A 54 1.89 8.70 1.93
C GLY A 54 0.70 8.21 1.10
N HIS A 55 -0.51 8.42 1.62
CA HIS A 55 -1.77 7.95 1.01
C HIS A 55 -2.75 9.09 0.74
N LEU A 56 -2.24 10.25 0.31
CA LEU A 56 -3.05 11.31 -0.25
C LEU A 56 -3.00 11.24 -1.76
N ASP A 57 -4.17 11.20 -2.39
CA ASP A 57 -4.33 11.16 -3.84
C ASP A 57 -5.69 11.76 -4.24
N SER A 58 -5.90 12.05 -5.53
CA SER A 58 -7.25 12.18 -6.05
C SER A 58 -7.98 10.84 -5.99
N VAL A 59 -9.32 10.84 -5.98
CA VAL A 59 -10.10 9.59 -6.06
C VAL A 59 -9.72 8.81 -7.33
N ALA A 60 -9.50 9.50 -8.45
CA ALA A 60 -9.10 8.88 -9.71
C ALA A 60 -7.71 8.24 -9.62
N GLY A 61 -6.72 8.95 -9.05
CA GLY A 61 -5.39 8.40 -8.82
C GLY A 61 -5.37 7.25 -7.82
N TYR A 62 -6.33 7.21 -6.88
CA TYR A 62 -6.45 6.09 -5.95
C TYR A 62 -7.01 4.81 -6.60
N ILE A 63 -7.83 4.92 -7.65
CA ILE A 63 -8.49 3.75 -8.28
C ILE A 63 -7.87 3.33 -9.61
N THR A 64 -6.89 4.09 -10.11
CA THR A 64 -6.22 3.79 -11.37
C THR A 64 -5.28 2.58 -11.23
N SER A 65 -5.06 1.91 -12.36
CA SER A 65 -4.01 0.90 -12.53
C SER A 65 -2.91 1.36 -13.49
N ASP A 66 -2.87 2.67 -13.76
CA ASP A 66 -1.85 3.33 -14.56
C ASP A 66 -1.01 4.22 -13.63
N ASP A 67 0.24 3.83 -13.38
CA ASP A 67 1.24 4.58 -12.62
C ASP A 67 2.31 5.22 -13.51
N THR A 68 2.04 5.38 -14.82
CA THR A 68 2.96 6.11 -15.71
C THR A 68 3.04 7.60 -15.37
N GLU A 69 2.02 8.13 -14.69
CA GLU A 69 1.95 9.50 -14.21
C GLU A 69 1.80 9.56 -12.68
N VAL A 70 2.17 10.71 -12.10
CA VAL A 70 1.97 11.00 -10.68
C VAL A 70 0.82 11.98 -10.53
N ASP A 71 -0.16 11.66 -9.70
CA ASP A 71 -1.27 12.55 -9.38
C ASP A 71 -0.77 13.88 -8.78
N ASN A 72 -1.37 14.99 -9.24
CA ASN A 72 -0.95 16.34 -8.86
C ASN A 72 -1.20 16.64 -7.37
N ALA A 73 -2.29 16.14 -6.79
CA ALA A 73 -2.58 16.31 -5.36
C ALA A 73 -1.57 15.52 -4.54
N ALA A 74 -1.28 14.27 -4.94
CA ALA A 74 -0.26 13.43 -4.31
C ALA A 74 1.14 14.08 -4.37
N ALA A 75 1.56 14.55 -5.54
CA ALA A 75 2.84 15.21 -5.74
C ALA A 75 2.97 16.49 -4.89
N THR A 76 1.98 17.38 -4.96
CA THR A 76 1.97 18.64 -4.20
C THR A 76 2.07 18.39 -2.69
N ASN A 77 1.37 17.36 -2.21
CA ASN A 77 1.35 16.96 -0.82
C ASN A 77 2.70 16.42 -0.34
N ILE A 78 3.27 15.46 -1.09
CA ILE A 78 4.45 14.71 -0.64
C ILE A 78 5.76 15.52 -0.73
N VAL A 79 5.84 16.50 -1.64
CA VAL A 79 7.00 17.41 -1.75
C VAL A 79 7.21 18.21 -0.46
N ARG A 80 6.15 18.47 0.29
CA ARG A 80 6.19 19.23 1.56
C ARG A 80 6.21 18.34 2.80
N ALA A 81 6.49 17.04 2.64
CA ALA A 81 6.37 16.08 3.73
C ALA A 81 7.35 16.35 4.88
N LEU A 82 8.63 16.62 4.60
CA LEU A 82 9.64 16.70 5.66
C LEU A 82 9.36 17.80 6.70
N PRO A 83 9.12 19.07 6.31
CA PRO A 83 8.83 20.13 7.28
C PRO A 83 7.49 19.95 8.01
N ARG A 84 6.59 19.10 7.51
CA ARG A 84 5.31 18.78 8.17
C ARG A 84 5.46 17.72 9.24
N PHE A 85 6.40 16.79 9.07
CA PHE A 85 6.52 15.59 9.89
C PHE A 85 7.68 15.64 10.89
N PHE A 86 8.70 16.45 10.60
CA PHE A 86 9.85 16.62 11.48
C PHE A 86 9.91 18.06 11.97
N ASN A 87 10.46 18.24 13.17
CA ASN A 87 10.56 19.55 13.80
C ASN A 87 11.71 20.40 13.21
N GLU A 88 11.75 21.67 13.60
CA GLU A 88 12.76 22.64 13.12
C GLU A 88 14.18 22.33 13.62
N GLU A 89 14.33 21.47 14.63
CA GLU A 89 15.64 21.01 15.09
C GLU A 89 16.29 20.05 14.08
N TRP A 90 15.49 19.22 13.41
CA TRP A 90 15.98 18.23 12.43
C TRP A 90 15.88 18.71 11.00
N ILE A 91 14.94 19.61 10.71
CA ILE A 91 14.65 20.09 9.36
C ILE A 91 14.84 21.60 9.28
N ASP A 92 15.72 22.03 8.38
CA ASP A 92 15.71 23.37 7.83
C ASP A 92 14.95 23.34 6.49
N PRO A 93 13.77 23.99 6.38
CA PRO A 93 13.01 24.00 5.13
C PRO A 93 13.79 24.57 3.94
N ALA A 94 14.79 25.44 4.17
CA ALA A 94 15.61 26.00 3.11
C ALA A 94 16.66 25.00 2.56
N GLU A 95 17.03 23.98 3.35
CA GLU A 95 17.98 22.94 2.93
C GLU A 95 17.30 21.70 2.36
N CYS A 96 16.01 21.52 2.66
CA CYS A 96 15.22 20.41 2.14
C CYS A 96 15.12 20.47 0.61
N ARG A 97 15.46 19.36 -0.04
CA ARG A 97 15.30 19.21 -1.49
C ARG A 97 14.59 17.91 -1.81
N MET A 98 13.50 18.01 -2.57
CA MET A 98 12.91 16.85 -3.23
C MET A 98 13.76 16.50 -4.44
N GLU A 99 14.17 15.23 -4.55
CA GLU A 99 14.98 14.73 -5.65
C GLU A 99 14.13 14.00 -6.68
N THR A 100 13.17 13.19 -6.22
CA THR A 100 12.29 12.45 -7.11
C THR A 100 10.94 12.20 -6.44
N VAL A 101 9.88 12.20 -7.25
CA VAL A 101 8.54 11.74 -6.89
C VAL A 101 8.11 10.70 -7.92
N TRP A 102 7.46 9.64 -7.45
CA TRP A 102 6.90 8.60 -8.31
C TRP A 102 5.61 8.04 -7.70
N SER A 103 4.79 7.43 -8.53
CA SER A 103 3.58 6.69 -8.18
C SER A 103 3.86 5.18 -8.20
N GLY A 104 2.91 4.40 -7.74
CA GLY A 104 3.00 2.95 -7.80
C GLY A 104 1.64 2.30 -7.56
N ILE A 105 1.39 1.18 -8.23
CA ILE A 105 0.12 0.46 -8.12
C ILE A 105 0.12 -0.46 -6.89
N MET A 106 -0.96 -0.39 -6.12
CA MET A 106 -1.20 -1.28 -4.99
C MET A 106 -2.20 -2.38 -5.35
N ALA A 107 -1.77 -3.63 -5.25
CA ALA A 107 -2.67 -4.79 -5.35
C ALA A 107 -3.34 -5.03 -4.00
N ASN A 108 -4.64 -4.72 -3.93
CA ASN A 108 -5.49 -4.95 -2.77
C ASN A 108 -6.42 -6.14 -2.99
N THR A 109 -6.73 -6.86 -1.92
CA THR A 109 -7.76 -7.90 -1.88
C THR A 109 -8.93 -7.42 -1.03
N ALA A 110 -10.13 -7.93 -1.33
CA ALA A 110 -11.35 -7.52 -0.66
C ALA A 110 -11.34 -7.84 0.85
N ASP A 111 -10.60 -8.87 1.28
CA ASP A 111 -10.49 -9.27 2.69
C ASP A 111 -9.23 -8.74 3.40
N SER A 112 -8.42 -7.92 2.75
CA SER A 112 -7.13 -7.40 3.27
C SER A 112 -6.07 -8.46 3.54
N LEU A 113 -6.25 -9.69 3.04
CA LEU A 113 -5.28 -10.77 3.19
C LEU A 113 -4.63 -11.09 1.84
N PRO A 114 -3.31 -11.36 1.77
CA PRO A 114 -2.68 -11.81 0.53
C PRO A 114 -3.30 -13.08 -0.04
N PHE A 115 -3.18 -13.29 -1.34
CA PHE A 115 -3.44 -14.58 -1.98
C PHE A 115 -2.12 -15.31 -2.21
N VAL A 116 -1.96 -16.47 -1.57
CA VAL A 116 -0.73 -17.26 -1.63
C VAL A 116 -1.06 -18.74 -1.87
N GLY A 117 -0.39 -19.38 -2.82
CA GLY A 117 -0.53 -20.82 -3.07
C GLY A 117 -1.03 -21.17 -4.47
N ARG A 118 -1.49 -22.41 -4.63
CA ARG A 118 -1.93 -22.93 -5.93
C ARG A 118 -3.30 -22.37 -6.29
N LEU A 119 -3.42 -21.82 -7.50
CA LEU A 119 -4.70 -21.32 -7.99
C LEU A 119 -5.66 -22.49 -8.30
N PRO A 120 -6.91 -22.44 -7.83
CA PRO A 120 -7.91 -23.44 -8.18
C PRO A 120 -8.43 -23.25 -9.61
N HIS A 121 -9.03 -24.30 -10.18
CA HIS A 121 -9.62 -24.27 -11.52
C HIS A 121 -10.65 -23.14 -11.68
N SER A 122 -11.46 -22.86 -10.65
CA SER A 122 -12.45 -21.78 -10.69
C SER A 122 -11.84 -20.38 -10.88
N ALA A 123 -10.57 -20.18 -10.51
CA ALA A 123 -9.87 -18.92 -10.67
C ALA A 123 -9.25 -18.75 -12.07
N THR A 124 -8.80 -19.85 -12.70
CA THR A 124 -8.02 -19.78 -13.94
C THR A 124 -8.79 -20.23 -15.17
N GLY A 125 -9.84 -21.04 -15.01
CA GLY A 125 -10.58 -21.70 -16.08
C GLY A 125 -9.76 -22.77 -16.82
N ARG A 126 -8.54 -23.10 -16.36
CA ARG A 126 -7.61 -24.02 -17.02
C ARG A 126 -7.57 -25.36 -16.28
N MET A 127 -7.43 -26.46 -17.00
CA MET A 127 -7.44 -27.83 -16.45
C MET A 127 -6.10 -28.25 -15.81
N GLY A 128 -5.10 -27.37 -15.79
CA GLY A 128 -3.76 -27.65 -15.26
C GLY A 128 -3.64 -27.36 -13.75
N THR A 129 -2.54 -27.83 -13.16
CA THR A 129 -2.19 -27.63 -11.74
C THR A 129 -0.92 -26.80 -11.54
N GLY A 130 -0.36 -26.25 -12.62
CA GLY A 130 0.92 -25.55 -12.63
C GLY A 130 0.86 -24.06 -12.30
N GLU A 131 -0.28 -23.57 -11.79
CA GLU A 131 -0.54 -22.14 -11.63
C GLU A 131 -0.55 -21.75 -10.16
N TRP A 132 0.23 -20.73 -9.83
CA TRP A 132 0.50 -20.32 -8.46
C TRP A 132 0.42 -18.81 -8.34
N ILE A 133 0.04 -18.32 -7.17
CA ILE A 133 -0.09 -16.90 -6.86
C ILE A 133 0.63 -16.56 -5.57
N SER A 134 1.27 -15.40 -5.54
CA SER A 134 1.75 -14.71 -4.35
C SER A 134 1.56 -13.22 -4.59
N ALA A 135 0.38 -12.71 -4.27
CA ALA A 135 -0.01 -11.35 -4.66
C ALA A 135 -1.08 -10.75 -3.73
N GLY A 136 -1.48 -9.51 -4.00
CA GLY A 136 -2.55 -8.86 -3.25
C GLY A 136 -2.13 -8.48 -1.83
N TYR A 137 -0.92 -7.98 -1.64
CA TYR A 137 -0.33 -7.78 -0.32
C TYR A 137 -0.91 -6.60 0.49
N ASN A 138 -1.87 -5.85 -0.05
CA ASN A 138 -2.57 -4.79 0.69
C ASN A 138 -1.64 -3.75 1.32
N SER A 139 -0.60 -3.32 0.60
CA SER A 139 0.47 -2.40 1.08
C SER A 139 1.50 -3.01 2.05
N TYR A 140 1.45 -4.32 2.30
CA TYR A 140 2.42 -5.07 3.12
C TYR A 140 3.34 -5.97 2.27
N GLY A 141 3.57 -5.61 1.01
CA GLY A 141 4.35 -6.42 0.07
C GLY A 141 5.82 -6.55 0.47
N MET A 142 6.42 -5.48 1.00
CA MET A 142 7.82 -5.50 1.44
C MET A 142 8.04 -6.42 2.65
N THR A 143 7.05 -6.53 3.55
CA THR A 143 7.16 -7.40 4.74
C THR A 143 6.79 -8.84 4.42
N ASN A 144 5.76 -9.05 3.62
CA ASN A 144 5.19 -10.39 3.41
C ASN A 144 5.78 -11.11 2.21
N GLY A 145 6.28 -10.39 1.20
CA GLY A 145 6.61 -10.93 -0.11
C GLY A 145 7.64 -12.07 -0.08
N LEU A 146 8.70 -11.93 0.72
CA LEU A 146 9.76 -12.95 0.79
C LEU A 146 9.25 -14.29 1.31
N LEU A 147 8.56 -14.28 2.46
CA LEU A 147 8.05 -15.52 3.07
C LEU A 147 6.86 -16.10 2.30
N CYS A 148 6.01 -15.25 1.72
CA CYS A 148 4.93 -15.73 0.84
C CYS A 148 5.48 -16.39 -0.43
N GLY A 149 6.50 -15.78 -1.05
CA GLY A 149 7.18 -16.36 -2.22
C GLY A 149 7.89 -17.67 -1.87
N THR A 150 8.54 -17.73 -0.70
CA THR A 150 9.14 -18.97 -0.18
C THR A 150 8.07 -20.05 0.01
N ALA A 151 6.94 -19.71 0.62
CA ALA A 151 5.83 -20.65 0.81
C ALA A 151 5.32 -21.21 -0.52
N VAL A 152 5.16 -20.37 -1.56
CA VAL A 152 4.76 -20.83 -2.89
C VAL A 152 5.78 -21.78 -3.50
N ALA A 153 7.08 -21.48 -3.40
CA ALA A 153 8.13 -22.34 -3.92
C ALA A 153 8.13 -23.71 -3.21
N GLU A 154 8.06 -23.72 -1.89
CA GLU A 154 7.98 -24.95 -1.07
C GLU A 154 6.74 -25.80 -1.43
N MET A 155 5.56 -25.18 -1.48
CA MET A 155 4.33 -25.87 -1.88
C MET A 155 4.41 -26.43 -3.32
N ALA A 156 5.06 -25.70 -4.24
CA ALA A 156 5.25 -26.15 -5.62
C ALA A 156 6.20 -27.34 -5.73
N LEU A 157 7.17 -27.47 -4.82
CA LEU A 157 8.05 -28.63 -4.68
C LEU A 157 7.38 -29.81 -3.95
N GLY A 158 6.16 -29.63 -3.44
CA GLY A 158 5.41 -30.66 -2.70
C GLY A 158 5.70 -30.70 -1.21
N ASN A 159 6.39 -29.69 -0.67
CA ASN A 159 6.70 -29.60 0.75
C ASN A 159 5.51 -29.01 1.54
N ASP A 160 5.35 -29.44 2.79
CA ASP A 160 4.34 -28.92 3.70
C ASP A 160 4.85 -27.66 4.43
N VAL A 161 4.06 -26.59 4.39
CA VAL A 161 4.35 -25.31 5.03
C VAL A 161 3.42 -24.99 6.21
N SER A 162 2.48 -25.89 6.52
CA SER A 162 1.42 -25.68 7.52
C SER A 162 1.95 -25.36 8.93
N ALA A 163 3.16 -25.81 9.26
CA ALA A 163 3.80 -25.57 10.55
C ALA A 163 4.17 -24.10 10.81
N TRP A 164 4.32 -23.28 9.77
CA TRP A 164 4.82 -21.90 9.90
C TRP A 164 4.07 -20.88 9.03
N PHE A 165 3.42 -21.32 7.95
CA PHE A 165 2.73 -20.42 7.04
C PHE A 165 1.26 -20.20 7.45
N PRO A 166 0.77 -18.95 7.50
CA PRO A 166 -0.61 -18.67 7.90
C PRO A 166 -1.63 -19.26 6.91
N GLU A 167 -2.47 -20.17 7.38
CA GLU A 167 -3.53 -20.79 6.57
C GLU A 167 -4.48 -19.74 5.96
N VAL A 168 -4.76 -18.65 6.67
CA VAL A 168 -5.62 -17.56 6.21
C VAL A 168 -5.11 -16.84 4.95
N TYR A 169 -3.83 -16.97 4.62
CA TYR A 169 -3.26 -16.42 3.38
C TYR A 169 -3.43 -17.36 2.19
N LEU A 170 -3.75 -18.63 2.43
CA LEU A 170 -3.90 -19.61 1.36
C LEU A 170 -5.06 -19.21 0.45
N VAL A 171 -4.80 -19.26 -0.86
CA VAL A 171 -5.87 -19.19 -1.85
C VAL A 171 -6.53 -20.58 -1.96
N ASN A 172 -7.86 -20.61 -1.87
CA ASN A 172 -8.65 -21.83 -2.06
C ASN A 172 -10.06 -21.49 -2.57
N GLU A 173 -10.80 -22.52 -2.98
CA GLU A 173 -12.16 -22.38 -3.52
C GLU A 173 -13.14 -21.72 -2.54
N GLU A 174 -13.05 -22.06 -1.26
CA GLU A 174 -13.95 -21.52 -0.22
C GLU A 174 -13.74 -20.01 -0.07
N ARG A 175 -12.49 -19.58 0.05
CA ARG A 175 -12.14 -18.17 0.18
C ARG A 175 -12.58 -17.37 -1.04
N LEU A 176 -12.29 -17.84 -2.24
CA LEU A 176 -12.66 -17.13 -3.48
C LEU A 176 -14.18 -17.05 -3.70
N ARG A 177 -14.95 -18.00 -3.17
CA ARG A 177 -16.43 -17.98 -3.23
C ARG A 177 -17.05 -17.20 -2.07
N GLY A 178 -16.24 -16.73 -1.13
CA GLY A 178 -16.70 -15.94 0.00
C GLY A 178 -17.50 -14.72 -0.46
N PRO A 179 -18.52 -14.29 0.33
CA PRO A 179 -19.41 -13.21 -0.07
C PRO A 179 -18.65 -11.91 -0.37
N ILE A 180 -17.54 -11.64 0.32
CA ILE A 180 -16.72 -10.45 0.11
C ILE A 180 -16.06 -10.37 -1.27
N PHE A 181 -15.89 -11.51 -1.96
CA PHE A 181 -15.29 -11.60 -3.29
C PHE A 181 -16.32 -11.57 -4.43
N GLN A 182 -17.61 -11.34 -4.12
CA GLN A 182 -18.60 -10.96 -5.13
C GLN A 182 -18.31 -9.53 -5.63
N LYS A 183 -18.46 -9.28 -6.94
CA LYS A 183 -17.99 -8.04 -7.58
C LYS A 183 -18.52 -6.76 -6.91
N GLU A 184 -19.79 -6.77 -6.56
CA GLU A 184 -20.49 -5.66 -5.90
C GLU A 184 -19.89 -5.41 -4.52
N ASN A 185 -19.68 -6.49 -3.75
CA ASN A 185 -19.13 -6.41 -2.39
C ASN A 185 -17.65 -6.00 -2.40
N MET A 186 -16.85 -6.47 -3.37
CA MET A 186 -15.46 -6.03 -3.50
C MET A 186 -15.35 -4.53 -3.73
N THR A 187 -16.18 -4.01 -4.63
CA THR A 187 -16.22 -2.58 -4.95
C THR A 187 -16.69 -1.78 -3.75
N GLU A 188 -17.75 -2.23 -3.09
CA GLU A 188 -18.30 -1.58 -1.90
C GLU A 188 -17.28 -1.57 -0.74
N GLU A 189 -16.61 -2.70 -0.47
CA GLU A 189 -15.59 -2.78 0.59
C GLU A 189 -14.37 -1.92 0.29
N TYR A 190 -13.94 -1.87 -0.97
CA TYR A 190 -12.87 -0.96 -1.39
C TYR A 190 -13.26 0.50 -1.15
N LEU A 191 -14.45 0.91 -1.60
CA LEU A 191 -14.98 2.26 -1.43
C LEU A 191 -15.21 2.60 0.04
N LYS A 192 -15.74 1.67 0.85
CA LYS A 192 -15.86 1.80 2.31
C LYS A 192 -14.51 2.05 2.93
N ARG A 193 -13.46 1.33 2.56
CA ARG A 193 -12.10 1.59 3.10
C ARG A 193 -11.60 2.97 2.73
N CYS A 194 -11.89 3.45 1.53
CA CYS A 194 -11.55 4.81 1.14
C CYS A 194 -12.34 5.87 1.95
N MET A 195 -13.61 5.61 2.26
CA MET A 195 -14.54 6.60 2.85
C MET A 195 -14.75 6.51 4.37
N SER A 196 -14.70 5.32 4.97
CA SER A 196 -14.85 5.10 6.42
C SER A 196 -13.70 5.74 7.19
N ILE A 197 -12.52 5.74 6.56
CA ILE A 197 -11.30 6.41 6.97
C ILE A 197 -11.56 7.94 7.02
N ALA A 198 -12.29 8.51 6.06
CA ALA A 198 -12.71 9.92 6.05
C ALA A 198 -13.88 10.28 6.98
N GLY A 199 -14.44 9.33 7.75
CA GLY A 199 -15.58 9.57 8.64
C GLY A 199 -16.92 9.83 7.95
N ILE A 200 -17.04 9.47 6.67
CA ILE A 200 -18.28 9.60 5.89
C ILE A 200 -19.20 8.42 6.24
N LYS A 201 -20.38 8.73 6.79
CA LYS A 201 -21.35 7.72 7.29
C LYS A 201 -22.37 7.26 6.25
N ASP A 202 -22.48 7.93 5.10
CA ASP A 202 -23.52 7.66 4.11
C ASP A 202 -22.94 7.35 2.72
N ILE A 203 -23.07 6.09 2.31
CA ILE A 203 -22.80 5.60 0.94
C ILE A 203 -24.03 5.82 0.02
N ASN A 204 -25.18 6.22 0.58
CA ASN A 204 -26.45 6.28 -0.14
C ASN A 204 -26.66 7.52 -1.03
N ALA A 205 -25.66 8.39 -1.18
CA ALA A 205 -25.73 9.50 -2.13
C ALA A 205 -25.31 9.02 -3.53
N LYS A 206 -26.22 8.27 -4.18
CA LYS A 206 -26.34 8.02 -5.62
C LYS A 206 -25.04 8.01 -6.45
N LEU A 207 -24.59 6.81 -6.78
CA LEU A 207 -24.08 6.54 -8.13
C LEU A 207 -25.18 6.79 -9.17
#